data_AF-A0A9D3RJT0-F1
#
_entry.id   AF-A0A9D3RJT0-F1
#
_cell.length_a   1.000
_cell.length_b   1.000
_cell.length_c   1.000
_cell.angle_alpha   90.00
_cell.angle_beta   90.00
_cell.angle_gamma   90.00
#
_symmetry.space_group_name_H-M   'P 1'
#
loop_
_entity.id
_entity.type
_entity.pdbx_description
1 polymer ?
#
loop_
_entity_poly.entity_id
_entity_poly.type
_entity_poly.pdbx_seq_one_letter_code
_entity_poly.pdbx_strand_id
1 'polypeptide(L)'
;MSMKTMSASVMLLVLLCLDERPRTDAAPICAQGEAGCQLLSLADLFDRVIQHSARVHGLSNDLHSEFEQYFLPSRNQIGRVNRKCHTSTILTPNGKENAQRLAREELTVVILNLLAAWRDPLSQFHRSMSHHEDFNSFSGNKALEMSDMAHRLRSGVEKVAEKMQLLGMLSNALSGVSSAEALEPAPAGRAAP
;
A
#
# COMPACT_ATOMS: atom_id res chain seq x y z
N MET A 1 -39.22 48.22 15.04
CA MET A 1 -38.15 47.35 14.51
C MET A 1 -38.36 47.17 13.02
N SER A 2 -37.29 47.29 12.24
CA SER A 2 -37.35 47.53 10.79
C SER A 2 -37.48 46.23 10.00
N MET A 3 -38.32 46.21 8.95
CA MET A 3 -38.55 45.05 8.06
C MET A 3 -37.25 44.46 7.48
N LYS A 4 -36.19 45.28 7.41
CA LYS A 4 -34.85 44.91 6.95
C LYS A 4 -34.10 43.98 7.92
N THR A 5 -34.27 44.16 9.24
CA THR A 5 -33.61 43.31 10.23
C THR A 5 -34.26 41.92 10.30
N MET A 6 -35.57 41.83 10.05
CA MET A 6 -36.30 40.56 10.01
C MET A 6 -35.88 39.69 8.81
N SER A 7 -35.67 40.30 7.64
CA SER A 7 -35.19 39.61 6.44
C SER A 7 -33.77 39.07 6.59
N ALA A 8 -32.88 39.82 7.23
CA ALA A 8 -31.51 39.38 7.51
C ALA A 8 -31.47 38.21 8.50
N SER A 9 -32.28 38.25 9.57
CA SER A 9 -32.40 37.15 10.53
C SER A 9 -32.95 35.87 9.91
N VAL A 10 -33.94 35.98 9.01
CA VAL A 10 -34.52 34.82 8.30
C VAL A 10 -33.50 34.23 7.32
N MET A 11 -32.77 35.06 6.57
CA MET A 11 -31.70 34.57 5.69
C MET A 11 -30.57 33.90 6.47
N LEU A 12 -30.21 34.44 7.65
CA LEU A 12 -29.20 33.82 8.51
C LEU A 12 -29.67 32.47 9.06
N LEU A 13 -30.94 32.36 9.46
CA LEU A 13 -31.54 31.10 9.91
C LEU A 13 -31.59 30.06 8.77
N VAL A 14 -31.94 30.48 7.55
CA VAL A 14 -31.94 29.58 6.37
C VAL A 14 -30.53 29.10 6.04
N LEU A 15 -29.52 29.98 6.12
CA LEU A 15 -28.12 29.59 5.91
C LEU A 15 -27.61 28.63 6.98
N LEU A 16 -28.00 28.82 8.25
CA LEU A 16 -27.68 27.90 9.34
C LEU A 16 -28.37 26.53 9.19
N CYS A 17 -29.61 26.51 8.66
CA CYS A 17 -30.32 25.27 8.38
C CYS A 17 -29.78 24.52 7.13
N LEU A 18 -29.14 25.21 6.19
CA LEU A 18 -28.53 24.62 5.00
C LEU A 18 -27.10 24.13 5.22
N ASP A 19 -26.43 24.53 6.32
CA ASP A 19 -25.09 24.06 6.71
C ASP A 19 -25.13 22.81 7.62
N GLU A 20 -26.31 22.19 7.76
CA GLU A 20 -26.42 20.75 8.06
C GLU A 20 -25.92 19.98 6.83
N ARG A 21 -24.61 20.09 6.57
CA ARG A 21 -23.89 19.14 5.74
C ARG A 21 -24.19 17.78 6.37
N PRO A 22 -24.70 16.79 5.62
CA PRO A 22 -24.78 15.45 6.16
C PRO A 22 -23.38 15.10 6.61
N ARG A 23 -23.21 14.97 7.93
CA ARG A 23 -22.01 14.40 8.50
C ARG A 23 -21.96 13.02 7.88
N THR A 24 -21.17 12.83 6.83
CA THR A 24 -20.73 11.50 6.43
C THR A 24 -19.81 11.07 7.55
N ASP A 25 -20.40 10.68 8.68
CA ASP A 25 -19.71 9.90 9.68
C ASP A 25 -19.24 8.67 8.93
N ALA A 26 -17.91 8.58 8.76
CA ALA A 26 -17.30 7.35 8.33
C ALA A 26 -17.72 6.30 9.35
N ALA A 27 -18.65 5.42 8.95
CA ALA A 27 -19.17 4.39 9.83
C ALA A 27 -18.00 3.58 10.40
N PRO A 28 -17.98 3.29 11.71
CA PRO A 28 -16.91 2.51 12.31
C PRO A 28 -16.86 1.12 11.67
N ILE A 29 -15.65 0.68 11.33
CA ILE A 29 -15.40 -0.63 10.72
C ILE A 29 -15.36 -1.65 11.87
N CYS A 30 -16.44 -2.42 12.06
CA CYS A 30 -16.50 -3.44 13.10
C CYS A 30 -16.12 -4.82 12.57
N ALA A 31 -15.42 -5.59 13.41
CA ALA A 31 -15.24 -7.02 13.21
C ALA A 31 -16.57 -7.73 13.56
N GLN A 32 -17.33 -8.06 12.51
CA GLN A 32 -18.32 -9.14 12.46
C GLN A 32 -19.51 -9.05 13.43
N GLY A 33 -20.69 -8.68 12.90
CA GLY A 33 -21.96 -9.19 13.39
C GLY A 33 -22.79 -8.33 14.33
N GLU A 34 -22.63 -7.01 14.36
CA GLU A 34 -23.56 -6.11 15.07
C GLU A 34 -24.51 -5.39 14.11
N ALA A 35 -25.79 -5.36 14.47
CA ALA A 35 -26.84 -4.69 13.72
C ALA A 35 -26.54 -3.19 13.60
N GLY A 36 -26.09 -2.76 12.42
CA GLY A 36 -25.71 -1.38 12.12
C GLY A 36 -24.33 -1.22 11.46
N CYS A 37 -23.51 -2.28 11.40
CA CYS A 37 -22.22 -2.23 10.73
C CYS A 37 -22.32 -2.69 9.26
N GLN A 38 -21.83 -1.88 8.33
CA GLN A 38 -21.71 -2.29 6.92
C GLN A 38 -20.59 -3.32 6.77
N LEU A 39 -20.94 -4.51 6.31
CA LEU A 39 -19.96 -5.51 5.88
C LEU A 39 -19.25 -4.96 4.64
N LEU A 40 -17.92 -4.78 4.72
CA LEU A 40 -17.12 -4.31 3.58
C LEU A 40 -17.37 -5.20 2.35
N SER A 41 -17.77 -4.57 1.25
CA SER A 41 -17.92 -5.27 -0.02
C SER A 41 -16.55 -5.61 -0.59
N LEU A 42 -16.51 -6.54 -1.55
CA LEU A 42 -15.25 -6.84 -2.25
C LEU A 42 -14.71 -5.61 -3.00
N ALA A 43 -15.60 -4.75 -3.52
CA ALA A 43 -15.22 -3.50 -4.17
C ALA A 43 -14.55 -2.53 -3.20
N ASP A 44 -15.10 -2.37 -1.98
CA ASP A 44 -14.50 -1.49 -0.97
C ASP A 44 -13.09 -1.95 -0.55
N LEU A 45 -12.86 -3.27 -0.52
CA LEU A 45 -11.53 -3.83 -0.24
C LEU A 45 -10.56 -3.54 -1.39
N PHE A 46 -11.00 -3.71 -2.64
CA PHE A 46 -10.19 -3.36 -3.81
C PHE A 46 -9.84 -1.87 -3.83
N ASP A 47 -10.81 -0.98 -3.59
CA ASP A 47 -10.58 0.47 -3.58
C ASP A 47 -9.51 0.86 -2.55
N ARG A 48 -9.55 0.26 -1.35
CA ARG A 48 -8.53 0.47 -0.31
C ARG A 48 -7.16 -0.04 -0.75
N VAL A 49 -7.08 -1.24 -1.31
CA VAL A 49 -5.82 -1.82 -1.82
C VAL A 49 -5.25 -0.96 -2.94
N ILE A 50 -6.09 -0.46 -3.85
CA ILE A 50 -5.69 0.45 -4.93
C ILE A 50 -5.11 1.74 -4.34
N GLN A 51 -5.80 2.37 -3.37
CA GLN A 51 -5.30 3.57 -2.71
C GLN A 51 -3.97 3.33 -1.98
N HIS A 52 -3.83 2.21 -1.26
CA HIS A 52 -2.59 1.84 -0.59
C HIS A 52 -1.46 1.62 -1.60
N SER A 53 -1.71 0.95 -2.72
CA SER A 53 -0.73 0.75 -3.78
C SER A 53 -0.26 2.07 -4.40
N ALA A 54 -1.19 3.00 -4.64
CA ALA A 54 -0.87 4.33 -5.15
C ALA A 54 -0.03 5.13 -4.15
N ARG A 55 -0.33 5.04 -2.84
CA ARG A 55 0.46 5.70 -1.79
C ARG A 55 1.87 5.14 -1.71
N VAL A 56 2.04 3.81 -1.72
CA VAL A 56 3.36 3.16 -1.74
C VAL A 56 4.16 3.58 -2.97
N HIS A 57 3.53 3.61 -4.15
CA HIS A 57 4.18 4.08 -5.37
C HIS A 57 4.61 5.55 -5.29
N GLY A 58 3.75 6.43 -4.76
CA GLY A 58 4.08 7.84 -4.54
C GLY A 58 5.27 8.02 -3.62
N LEU A 59 5.28 7.35 -2.46
CA LEU A 59 6.42 7.37 -1.53
C LEU A 59 7.71 6.85 -2.16
N SER A 60 7.63 5.79 -2.98
CA SER A 60 8.78 5.27 -3.71
C SER A 60 9.36 6.29 -4.69
N ASN A 61 8.52 7.02 -5.41
CA ASN A 61 8.97 8.04 -6.36
C ASN A 61 9.59 9.25 -5.64
N ASP A 62 9.01 9.67 -4.52
CA ASP A 62 9.55 10.74 -3.68
C ASP A 62 10.94 10.39 -3.16
N LEU A 63 11.09 9.22 -2.53
CA LEU A 63 12.37 8.74 -2.01
C LEU A 63 13.42 8.58 -3.12
N HIS A 64 13.01 8.07 -4.29
CA HIS A 64 13.89 7.96 -5.44
C HIS A 64 14.35 9.33 -5.93
N SER A 65 13.43 10.30 -6.04
CA SER A 65 13.74 11.64 -6.53
C SER A 65 14.68 12.39 -5.57
N GLU A 66 14.44 12.27 -4.26
CA GLU A 66 15.35 12.80 -3.24
C GLU A 66 16.74 12.18 -3.36
N PHE A 67 16.82 10.85 -3.48
CA PHE A 67 18.09 10.16 -3.65
C PHE A 67 18.87 10.66 -4.89
N GLU A 68 18.20 10.77 -6.03
CA GLU A 68 18.81 11.29 -7.26
C GLU A 68 19.31 12.73 -7.09
N GLN A 69 18.52 13.58 -6.43
CA GLN A 69 18.88 14.98 -6.19
C GLN A 69 20.12 15.11 -5.28
N TYR A 70 20.21 14.33 -4.21
CA TYR A 70 21.30 14.45 -3.23
C TYR A 70 22.56 13.69 -3.64
N PHE A 71 22.43 12.54 -4.31
CA PHE A 71 23.57 11.65 -4.56
C PHE A 71 24.02 11.58 -6.01
N LEU A 72 23.17 11.92 -6.98
CA LEU A 72 23.47 11.83 -8.41
C LEU A 72 23.20 13.17 -9.16
N PRO A 73 23.75 14.31 -8.70
CA PRO A 73 23.46 15.62 -9.27
C PRO A 73 23.86 15.75 -10.76
N SER A 74 24.75 14.89 -11.27
CA SER A 74 25.02 14.82 -12.72
C SER A 74 24.06 13.85 -13.42
N ARG A 75 23.22 14.39 -14.30
CA ARG A 75 22.21 13.68 -15.14
C ARG A 75 22.75 12.49 -15.97
N ASN A 76 24.07 12.35 -16.05
CA ASN A 76 24.78 11.32 -16.82
C ASN A 76 25.05 10.02 -16.04
N GLN A 77 24.79 9.97 -14.73
CA GLN A 77 24.96 8.76 -13.91
C GLN A 77 23.67 7.93 -13.77
N ILE A 78 22.52 8.53 -14.05
CA ILE A 78 21.16 7.96 -13.94
C ILE A 78 21.01 6.69 -14.81
N GLY A 79 21.69 6.64 -15.96
CA GLY A 79 21.66 5.51 -16.89
C GLY A 79 22.73 4.44 -16.65
N ARG A 80 23.63 4.62 -15.67
CA ARG A 80 24.82 3.77 -15.48
C ARG A 80 24.70 2.79 -14.31
N VAL A 81 23.70 2.96 -13.44
CA VAL A 81 23.41 2.02 -12.36
C VAL A 81 22.69 0.82 -12.96
N ASN A 82 23.37 -0.33 -13.02
CA ASN A 82 22.76 -1.58 -13.42
C ASN A 82 21.65 -1.93 -12.41
N ARG A 83 20.39 -1.64 -12.76
CA ARG A 83 19.21 -1.84 -11.90
C ARG A 83 18.88 -3.32 -11.79
N LYS A 84 19.73 -4.07 -11.10
CA LYS A 84 19.45 -5.46 -10.73
C LYS A 84 18.50 -5.46 -9.54
N CYS A 85 17.21 -5.63 -9.82
CA CYS A 85 16.19 -5.82 -8.79
C CYS A 85 16.25 -7.27 -8.27
N HIS A 86 16.18 -7.46 -6.96
CA HIS A 86 16.14 -8.80 -6.36
C HIS A 86 14.86 -9.57 -6.72
N THR A 87 13.79 -8.86 -7.06
CA THR A 87 12.52 -9.44 -7.53
C THR A 87 12.54 -9.91 -8.98
N SER A 88 13.65 -9.79 -9.71
CA SER A 88 13.76 -10.22 -11.11
C SER A 88 13.55 -11.72 -11.33
N THR A 89 13.65 -12.54 -10.28
CA THR A 89 13.36 -13.98 -10.29
C THR A 89 11.86 -14.29 -10.20
N ILE A 90 11.03 -13.32 -9.81
CA ILE A 90 9.57 -13.46 -9.73
C ILE A 90 9.00 -13.22 -11.14
N LEU A 91 8.27 -14.21 -11.68
CA LEU A 91 7.65 -14.11 -12.99
C LEU A 91 6.47 -13.14 -12.96
N THR A 92 6.72 -11.87 -13.29
CA THR A 92 5.69 -10.84 -13.39
C THR A 92 5.19 -10.72 -14.83
N PRO A 93 3.86 -10.62 -15.06
CA PRO A 93 3.34 -10.38 -16.39
C PRO A 93 3.74 -8.98 -16.86
N ASN A 94 4.53 -8.93 -17.94
CA ASN A 94 4.92 -7.66 -18.57
C ASN A 94 3.94 -7.30 -19.67
N GLY A 95 3.32 -6.13 -19.56
CA GLY A 95 2.33 -5.65 -20.53
C GLY A 95 0.90 -6.15 -20.26
N LYS A 96 -0.07 -5.45 -20.84
CA LYS A 96 -1.49 -5.66 -20.58
C LYS A 96 -1.95 -7.04 -21.01
N GLU A 97 -1.51 -7.50 -22.18
CA GLU A 97 -1.94 -8.75 -22.80
C GLU A 97 -1.52 -9.96 -21.95
N ASN A 98 -0.30 -9.92 -21.40
CA ASN A 98 0.20 -10.98 -20.53
C ASN A 98 -0.49 -10.95 -19.16
N ALA A 99 -0.77 -9.76 -18.63
CA ALA A 99 -1.49 -9.63 -17.36
C ALA A 99 -2.92 -10.16 -17.44
N GLN A 100 -3.61 -9.93 -18.56
CA GLN A 100 -4.98 -10.42 -18.78
C GLN A 100 -5.07 -11.93 -19.02
N ARG A 101 -3.97 -12.57 -19.43
CA ARG A 101 -3.90 -14.03 -19.64
C ARG A 101 -3.67 -14.83 -18.36
N LEU A 102 -3.13 -14.17 -17.32
CA LEU A 102 -2.82 -14.83 -16.05
C LEU A 102 -4.11 -15.16 -15.29
N ALA A 103 -4.15 -16.33 -14.65
CA ALA A 103 -5.28 -16.64 -13.78
C ALA A 103 -5.31 -15.66 -12.59
N ARG A 104 -6.50 -15.42 -12.02
CA ARG A 104 -6.66 -14.48 -10.90
C ARG A 104 -5.83 -14.93 -9.71
N GLU A 105 -5.82 -16.23 -9.44
CA GLU A 105 -5.04 -16.89 -8.41
C GLU A 105 -3.54 -16.66 -8.61
N GLU A 106 -3.04 -16.90 -9.83
CA GLU A 106 -1.63 -16.70 -10.17
C GLU A 106 -1.22 -15.23 -10.00
N LEU A 107 -2.08 -14.29 -10.43
CA LEU A 107 -1.84 -12.86 -10.27
C LEU A 107 -1.79 -12.47 -8.79
N THR A 108 -2.71 -12.99 -7.97
CA THR A 108 -2.70 -12.78 -6.52
C THR A 108 -1.41 -13.32 -5.87
N VAL A 109 -0.96 -14.51 -6.26
CA VAL A 109 0.32 -15.09 -5.77
C VAL A 109 1.50 -14.19 -6.14
N VAL A 110 1.58 -13.73 -7.39
CA VAL A 110 2.66 -12.85 -7.84
C VAL A 110 2.69 -11.54 -7.03
N ILE A 111 1.52 -10.93 -6.80
CA ILE A 111 1.42 -9.70 -5.99
C ILE A 111 1.89 -9.94 -4.56
N LEU A 112 1.44 -11.01 -3.91
CA LEU A 112 1.84 -11.35 -2.54
C LEU A 112 3.34 -11.64 -2.44
N ASN A 113 3.91 -12.38 -3.39
CA ASN A 113 5.34 -12.67 -3.43
C ASN A 113 6.18 -11.40 -3.60
N LEU A 114 5.75 -10.46 -4.45
CA LEU A 114 6.42 -9.17 -4.59
C LEU A 114 6.39 -8.39 -3.28
N LEU A 115 5.23 -8.28 -2.63
CA LEU A 115 5.09 -7.54 -1.37
C LEU A 115 5.91 -8.17 -0.24
N ALA A 116 5.93 -9.51 -0.16
CA ALA A 116 6.75 -10.24 0.80
C ALA A 116 8.25 -10.00 0.56
N ALA A 117 8.69 -10.04 -0.70
CA ALA A 117 10.09 -9.82 -1.06
C ALA A 117 10.62 -8.42 -0.68
N TRP A 118 9.74 -7.43 -0.48
CA TRP A 118 10.12 -6.07 -0.09
C TRP A 118 10.10 -5.83 1.43
N ARG A 119 9.58 -6.75 2.25
CA ARG A 119 9.50 -6.59 3.70
C ARG A 119 10.87 -6.29 4.34
N ASP A 120 11.84 -7.17 4.11
CA ASP A 120 13.15 -7.06 4.76
C ASP A 120 13.99 -5.90 4.19
N PRO A 121 14.05 -5.69 2.84
CA PRO A 121 14.71 -4.51 2.28
C PRO A 121 14.17 -3.18 2.82
N LEU A 122 12.84 -3.02 2.97
CA LEU A 122 12.25 -1.79 3.51
C LEU A 122 12.56 -1.61 5.00
N SER A 123 12.52 -2.70 5.79
CA SER A 123 12.91 -2.66 7.19
C SER A 123 14.37 -2.21 7.37
N GLN A 124 15.28 -2.73 6.54
CA GLN A 124 16.69 -2.35 6.56
C GLN A 124 16.91 -0.92 6.06
N PHE A 125 16.19 -0.51 5.02
CA PHE A 125 16.25 0.84 4.47
C PHE A 125 15.83 1.87 5.52
N HIS A 126 14.70 1.67 6.20
CA HIS A 126 14.25 2.53 7.29
C HIS A 126 15.29 2.64 8.40
N ARG A 127 15.83 1.51 8.88
CA ARG A 127 16.90 1.50 9.91
C ARG A 127 18.10 2.31 9.47
N SER A 128 18.56 2.11 8.23
CA SER A 128 19.73 2.82 7.69
C SER A 128 19.52 4.33 7.62
N MET A 129 18.33 4.76 7.19
CA MET A 129 17.98 6.19 7.11
C MET A 129 17.84 6.85 8.49
N SER A 130 17.34 6.13 9.51
CA SER A 130 17.22 6.66 10.87
C SER A 130 18.56 6.88 11.59
N HIS A 131 19.64 6.22 11.14
CA HIS A 131 20.97 6.32 11.75
C HIS A 131 21.86 7.38 11.09
N HIS A 132 21.39 8.04 10.02
CA HIS A 132 22.19 8.99 9.25
C HIS A 132 21.64 10.42 9.46
N GLU A 133 22.43 11.28 10.10
CA GLU A 133 22.04 12.65 10.49
C GLU A 133 21.44 13.47 9.33
N ASP A 134 22.01 13.34 8.13
CA ASP A 134 21.54 14.03 6.92
C ASP A 134 20.12 13.65 6.47
N PHE A 135 19.61 12.48 6.89
CA PHE A 135 18.32 11.91 6.43
C PHE A 135 17.27 11.84 7.54
N ASN A 136 17.61 12.27 8.75
CA ASN A 136 16.88 11.94 9.96
C ASN A 136 15.48 12.61 10.04
N SER A 137 15.26 13.72 9.32
CA SER A 137 14.00 14.50 9.44
C SER A 137 12.98 14.24 8.33
N PHE A 138 13.38 14.22 7.05
CA PHE A 138 12.44 14.12 5.93
C PHE A 138 12.41 12.72 5.30
N SER A 139 13.56 12.20 4.87
CA SER A 139 13.64 10.91 4.19
C SER A 139 13.44 9.73 5.14
N GLY A 140 13.92 9.82 6.39
CA GLY A 140 13.70 8.79 7.42
C GLY A 140 12.21 8.56 7.72
N ASN A 141 11.43 9.63 7.85
CA ASN A 141 9.99 9.55 8.06
C ASN A 141 9.26 8.92 6.86
N LYS A 142 9.65 9.28 5.62
CA LYS A 142 9.10 8.66 4.41
C LYS A 142 9.47 7.19 4.28
N ALA A 143 10.68 6.80 4.68
CA ALA A 143 11.12 5.40 4.68
C ALA A 143 10.30 4.55 5.66
N LEU A 144 10.04 5.09 6.85
CA LEU A 144 9.15 4.46 7.83
C LEU A 144 7.72 4.33 7.28
N GLU A 145 7.18 5.41 6.72
CA GLU A 145 5.83 5.43 6.14
C GLU A 145 5.72 4.42 5.00
N MET A 146 6.72 4.32 4.13
CA MET A 146 6.76 3.34 3.03
C MET A 146 6.73 1.91 3.56
N SER A 147 7.49 1.61 4.61
CA SER A 147 7.51 0.28 5.24
C SER A 147 6.14 -0.08 5.83
N ASP A 148 5.49 0.83 6.56
CA ASP A 148 4.15 0.60 7.12
C ASP A 148 3.10 0.44 6.00
N MET A 149 3.12 1.32 5.00
CA MET A 149 2.17 1.27 3.90
C MET A 149 2.32 0.01 3.04
N ALA A 150 3.54 -0.50 2.84
CA ALA A 150 3.78 -1.77 2.15
C ALA A 150 3.21 -2.95 2.94
N HIS A 151 3.37 -2.96 4.26
CA HIS A 151 2.76 -3.97 5.13
C HIS A 151 1.23 -3.92 5.10
N ARG A 152 0.64 -2.72 5.20
CA ARG A 152 -0.82 -2.52 5.08
C ARG A 152 -1.35 -2.96 3.72
N LEU A 153 -0.61 -2.70 2.64
CA LEU A 153 -0.95 -3.15 1.31
C LEU A 153 -0.95 -4.67 1.22
N ARG A 154 0.07 -5.36 1.74
CA ARG A 154 0.12 -6.83 1.82
C ARG A 154 -1.10 -7.40 2.55
N SER A 155 -1.37 -6.90 3.75
CA SER A 155 -2.53 -7.35 4.54
C SER A 155 -3.87 -7.06 3.83
N GLY A 156 -3.96 -5.94 3.11
CA GLY A 156 -5.12 -5.61 2.30
C GLY A 156 -5.34 -6.61 1.16
N VAL A 157 -4.27 -6.99 0.45
CA VAL A 157 -4.32 -8.00 -0.62
C VAL A 157 -4.69 -9.37 -0.07
N GLU A 158 -4.17 -9.77 1.10
CA GLU A 158 -4.54 -11.01 1.79
C GLU A 158 -6.06 -11.04 2.10
N LYS A 159 -6.61 -9.95 2.65
CA LYS A 159 -8.05 -9.83 2.92
C LYS A 159 -8.92 -9.87 1.67
N VAL A 160 -8.45 -9.26 0.57
CA VAL A 160 -9.11 -9.38 -0.74
C VAL A 160 -9.12 -10.83 -1.19
N ALA A 161 -7.98 -11.52 -1.11
CA ALA A 161 -7.86 -12.92 -1.51
C ALA A 161 -8.78 -13.82 -0.67
N GLU A 162 -8.82 -13.65 0.65
CA GLU A 162 -9.73 -14.35 1.56
C GLU A 162 -11.20 -14.12 1.19
N LYS A 163 -11.59 -12.85 0.95
CA LYS A 163 -12.96 -12.53 0.54
C LYS A 163 -13.32 -13.16 -0.81
N MET A 164 -12.38 -13.15 -1.76
CA MET A 164 -12.57 -13.79 -3.07
C MET A 164 -12.68 -15.32 -2.95
N GLN A 165 -11.94 -15.97 -2.05
CA GLN A 165 -12.09 -17.40 -1.76
C GLN A 165 -13.48 -17.70 -1.18
N LEU A 166 -13.94 -16.90 -0.21
CA LEU A 166 -15.28 -17.04 0.37
C LEU A 166 -16.40 -16.89 -0.67
N LEU A 167 -16.18 -16.07 -1.70
CA LEU A 167 -17.11 -15.88 -2.82
C LEU A 167 -16.96 -16.93 -3.93
N GLY A 168 -16.09 -17.93 -3.76
CA GLY A 168 -15.82 -18.96 -4.76
C GLY A 168 -15.09 -18.44 -6.02
N MET A 169 -14.47 -17.26 -5.93
CA MET A 169 -13.74 -16.64 -7.04
C MET A 169 -12.27 -17.06 -7.09
N LEU A 170 -11.74 -17.63 -6.00
CA LEU A 170 -10.40 -18.21 -5.90
C LEU A 170 -10.47 -19.57 -5.21
N SER A 171 -9.50 -20.44 -5.51
CA SER A 171 -9.35 -21.74 -4.84
C SER A 171 -8.70 -21.62 -3.44
N ASN A 172 -8.97 -22.58 -2.55
CA ASN A 172 -8.40 -22.67 -1.19
C ASN A 172 -6.86 -22.89 -1.14
N ALA A 173 -6.19 -23.02 -2.29
CA ALA A 173 -4.75 -23.29 -2.36
C ALA A 173 -3.88 -22.08 -1.94
N LEU A 174 -4.44 -20.87 -1.93
CA LEU A 174 -3.71 -19.63 -1.59
C LEU A 174 -3.37 -19.50 -0.10
N SER A 175 -4.02 -20.26 0.78
CA SER A 175 -3.81 -20.21 2.24
C SER A 175 -2.36 -20.55 2.63
N GLY A 176 -1.69 -21.41 1.85
CA GLY A 176 -0.30 -21.82 2.09
C GLY A 176 0.74 -20.74 1.78
N VAL A 177 0.45 -19.83 0.83
CA VAL A 177 1.36 -18.74 0.43
C VAL A 177 1.39 -17.63 1.50
N SER A 178 0.30 -17.43 2.23
CA SER A 178 0.25 -16.51 3.39
C SER A 178 1.10 -17.00 4.56
N SER A 179 1.28 -18.32 4.70
CA SER A 179 1.99 -18.96 5.82
C SER A 179 3.44 -19.37 5.54
N ALA A 180 3.91 -19.30 4.29
CA ALA A 180 5.26 -19.73 3.91
C ALA A 180 6.32 -18.68 4.25
N GLU A 181 6.50 -18.42 5.55
CA GLU A 181 7.53 -17.51 6.10
C GLU A 181 8.53 -18.27 6.98
N ALA A 182 8.80 -19.54 6.67
CA ALA A 182 9.76 -20.37 7.40
C ALA A 182 10.50 -21.33 6.46
N LEU A 183 11.37 -20.79 5.60
CA LEU A 183 12.47 -21.59 5.05
C LEU A 183 13.73 -20.74 4.94
N GLU A 184 14.50 -20.75 6.02
CA GLU A 184 15.87 -20.26 6.09
C GLU A 184 16.75 -21.00 5.06
N PRO A 185 17.66 -20.31 4.34
CA PRO A 185 18.66 -20.98 3.53
C PRO A 185 19.73 -21.62 4.43
N ALA A 186 19.99 -22.91 4.23
CA ALA A 186 21.04 -23.65 4.91
C ALA A 186 22.43 -23.00 4.72
N PRO A 187 23.31 -22.99 5.74
CA PRO A 187 24.61 -22.37 5.64
C PRO A 187 25.51 -23.18 4.69
N ALA A 188 26.12 -22.46 3.74
CA ALA A 188 27.12 -23.00 2.82
C ALA A 188 28.30 -23.61 3.60
N GLY A 189 28.58 -24.88 3.32
CA GLY A 189 29.72 -25.60 3.89
C GLY A 189 31.04 -24.93 3.55
N ARG A 190 31.89 -24.77 4.57
CA ARG A 190 33.30 -24.41 4.44
C ARG A 190 34.02 -25.40 3.52
N ALA A 191 34.62 -24.89 2.46
CA ALA A 191 35.84 -25.49 1.92
C ALA A 191 37.02 -24.93 2.74
N ALA A 192 37.77 -25.82 3.38
CA ALA A 192 39.09 -25.54 3.95
C ALA A 192 40.15 -26.13 3.00
N PRO A 193 41.41 -25.64 3.05
CA PRO A 193 42.38 -25.72 1.96
C PRO A 193 42.89 -27.12 1.63
#